data_AF-A0ABD1ZW38-F1
#
_entry.id   AF-A0ABD1ZW38-F1
#
_cell.length_a   1.000
_cell.length_b   1.000
_cell.length_c   1.000
_cell.angle_alpha   90.00
_cell.angle_beta   90.00
_cell.angle_gamma   90.00
#
_symmetry.space_group_name_H-M   'P 1'
#
loop_
_entity.id
_entity.type
_entity.pdbx_description
1 polymer ?
#
loop_
_entity_poly.entity_id
_entity_poly.type
_entity_poly.pdbx_seq_one_letter_code
_entity_poly.pdbx_strand_id
1 'polypeptide(L)'
;MVDLEKDKGNISLPERLQSPDPQDNKNEKITGPVIINMQKAFYDLKINDINNRIQRLQERNDELINNCEETTLLIISTDVETAQEITELTQNLSTEVLKLEENKNTLSALEEAIVNNRISHIDKMNSLNDKYIRKRVELISLIKPLNAKINMLEDYRRSQSVLLEKLENENNFMEEEEKKVEQQVQQIELKFKFDREKLKEDMYNRLLDSAGIFQMEISKCIQEPIHKLMRENIILNNYLTEIMNESLNEKEILENFKYMKKELLRKNIFNYLSTRYNIKVSKIKNLLLKPLKEVHRDTEKSLIDVKFLNENLQRNLVDKDHVQEQANISERHVKQLEIMLYTERVEVSTLDHILKKIQCKIKKCREILYDVKYAAICALQMTDSKSKFAQMDKKSLLQHLQDIIIEGQVCMSNITIKSMESILDPSNVYFYGDLGFDPIPVKLRERIPIVEKEIFTPISSAIFSIEELQEEAKEDLVEDESLTVFEAPDIQDTSIKEFIESKYSSAEVSISEEFEATEIGNDEI
;
A
#
# COMPACT_ATOMS: atom_id res chain seq x y z
N MET A 1 87.27 17.26 -25.30
CA MET A 1 88.38 16.28 -25.23
C MET A 1 88.18 15.25 -26.34
N VAL A 2 88.83 15.45 -27.48
CA VAL A 2 89.54 14.42 -28.25
C VAL A 2 90.63 15.20 -28.98
N ASP A 3 91.87 14.95 -28.58
CA ASP A 3 93.09 15.45 -29.21
C ASP A 3 93.19 14.90 -30.63
N LEU A 4 93.51 15.77 -31.60
CA LEU A 4 94.19 15.33 -32.81
C LEU A 4 95.42 16.18 -33.01
N GLU A 5 96.52 15.45 -32.91
CA GLU A 5 97.89 15.87 -32.80
C GLU A 5 98.42 16.49 -34.09
N LYS A 6 99.45 17.29 -33.86
CA LYS A 6 100.38 17.83 -34.84
C LYS A 6 101.07 16.68 -35.57
N ASP A 7 100.98 16.68 -36.90
CA ASP A 7 102.05 16.15 -37.75
C ASP A 7 102.43 17.18 -38.80
N LYS A 8 103.55 17.86 -38.52
CA LYS A 8 104.25 18.75 -39.46
C LYS A 8 105.16 17.88 -40.34
N GLY A 9 104.57 17.27 -41.36
CA GLY A 9 105.32 16.70 -42.48
C GLY A 9 105.60 17.80 -43.51
N ASN A 10 106.82 18.32 -43.55
CA ASN A 10 107.31 19.15 -44.65
C ASN A 10 107.44 18.28 -45.90
N ILE A 11 106.41 18.23 -46.73
CA ILE A 11 106.48 17.62 -48.05
C ILE A 11 107.06 18.67 -48.99
N SER A 12 108.33 18.50 -49.37
CA SER A 12 108.99 19.30 -50.39
C SER A 12 108.15 19.28 -51.67
N LEU A 13 107.80 20.46 -52.18
CA LEU A 13 107.10 20.58 -53.46
C LEU A 13 107.95 19.96 -54.59
N PRO A 14 107.35 19.21 -55.54
CA PRO A 14 108.06 18.67 -56.70
C PRO A 14 108.78 19.76 -57.49
N GLU A 15 109.94 19.42 -58.05
CA GLU A 15 110.91 20.29 -58.76
C GLU A 15 110.32 21.15 -59.90
N ARG A 16 109.08 20.88 -60.34
CA ARG A 16 108.34 21.66 -61.35
C ARG A 16 107.61 22.91 -60.83
N LEU A 17 107.60 23.16 -59.52
CA LEU A 17 106.89 24.30 -58.91
C LEU A 17 107.83 25.32 -58.24
N GLN A 18 109.13 25.26 -58.53
CA GLN A 18 110.09 26.30 -58.17
C GLN A 18 110.18 27.36 -59.29
N SER A 19 110.12 28.64 -58.92
CA SER A 19 110.18 29.80 -59.81
C SER A 19 111.57 29.94 -60.47
N PRO A 20 111.69 30.16 -61.79
CA PRO A 20 112.98 30.41 -62.42
C PRO A 20 113.45 31.85 -62.14
N ASP A 21 114.63 31.96 -61.52
CA ASP A 21 115.38 33.22 -61.38
C ASP A 21 115.93 33.71 -62.73
N PRO A 22 116.11 35.04 -62.90
CA PRO A 22 116.41 35.67 -64.17
C PRO A 22 117.92 35.69 -64.41
N GLN A 23 118.34 35.42 -65.65
CA GLN A 23 119.36 36.14 -66.44
C GLN A 23 119.87 35.24 -67.58
N ASP A 24 119.75 35.79 -68.79
CA ASP A 24 120.47 35.47 -70.03
C ASP A 24 120.40 34.05 -70.60
N ASN A 25 119.56 33.89 -71.65
CA ASN A 25 120.13 33.68 -72.98
C ASN A 25 119.13 33.94 -74.12
N LYS A 26 119.68 34.54 -75.17
CA LYS A 26 119.02 35.02 -76.38
C LYS A 26 118.57 33.87 -77.28
N ASN A 27 117.48 34.15 -78.01
CA ASN A 27 117.00 33.50 -79.23
C ASN A 27 116.20 32.19 -79.08
N GLU A 28 114.88 32.30 -79.03
CA GLU A 28 114.02 31.94 -80.16
C GLU A 28 112.61 32.51 -79.99
N LYS A 29 111.98 32.79 -81.13
CA LYS A 29 110.91 33.77 -81.33
C LYS A 29 109.56 33.06 -81.51
N ILE A 30 108.52 33.66 -80.92
CA ILE A 30 107.10 33.68 -81.37
C ILE A 30 106.20 32.51 -80.92
N THR A 31 105.48 32.70 -79.81
CA THR A 31 103.98 32.67 -79.66
C THR A 31 103.59 32.75 -78.17
N GLY A 32 103.79 33.89 -77.51
CA GLY A 32 103.37 34.12 -76.12
C GLY A 32 102.70 35.48 -76.00
N PRO A 33 101.38 35.55 -76.26
CA PRO A 33 100.42 35.88 -75.19
C PRO A 33 99.04 35.18 -75.30
N VAL A 34 98.72 34.51 -76.42
CA VAL A 34 97.38 33.96 -76.69
C VAL A 34 97.13 32.63 -75.97
N ILE A 35 98.14 31.76 -75.89
CA ILE A 35 98.03 30.45 -75.21
C ILE A 35 97.90 30.62 -73.69
N ILE A 36 98.64 31.58 -73.12
CA ILE A 36 98.59 31.91 -71.68
C ILE A 36 97.23 32.53 -71.33
N ASN A 37 96.69 33.42 -72.17
CA ASN A 37 95.36 34.00 -71.97
C ASN A 37 94.24 32.96 -72.12
N MET A 38 94.39 31.99 -73.02
CA MET A 38 93.43 30.89 -73.19
C MET A 38 93.44 29.92 -72.01
N GLN A 39 94.62 29.57 -71.50
CA GLN A 39 94.76 28.76 -70.28
C GLN A 39 94.19 29.49 -69.06
N LYS A 40 94.48 30.79 -68.93
CA LYS A 40 93.91 31.64 -67.86
C LYS A 40 92.38 31.68 -67.93
N ALA A 41 91.81 31.94 -69.10
CA ALA A 41 90.36 31.92 -69.30
C ALA A 41 89.73 30.55 -68.97
N PHE A 42 90.40 29.43 -69.31
CA PHE A 42 89.94 28.09 -68.95
C PHE A 42 89.97 27.83 -67.44
N TYR A 43 91.03 28.25 -66.74
CA TYR A 43 91.10 28.15 -65.29
C TYR A 43 90.09 29.08 -64.61
N ASP A 44 89.86 30.29 -65.13
CA ASP A 44 88.82 31.21 -64.63
C ASP A 44 87.42 30.59 -64.79
N LEU A 45 87.14 29.92 -65.90
CA LEU A 45 85.88 29.21 -66.14
C LEU A 45 85.72 28.02 -65.16
N LYS A 46 86.79 27.25 -64.93
CA LYS A 46 86.80 26.17 -63.91
C LYS A 46 86.62 26.70 -62.50
N ILE A 47 87.26 27.81 -62.15
CA ILE A 47 87.11 28.47 -60.85
C ILE A 47 85.67 28.94 -60.69
N ASN A 48 85.08 29.54 -61.73
CA ASN A 48 83.68 29.98 -61.69
C ASN A 48 82.70 28.81 -61.56
N ASP A 49 82.91 27.71 -62.26
CA ASP A 49 82.08 26.49 -62.12
C ASP A 49 82.20 25.86 -60.72
N ILE A 50 83.43 25.82 -60.18
CA ILE A 50 83.67 25.39 -58.79
C ILE A 50 82.98 26.33 -57.80
N ASN A 51 83.06 27.65 -57.98
CA ASN A 51 82.40 28.63 -57.13
C ASN A 51 80.87 28.51 -57.19
N ASN A 52 80.29 28.33 -58.39
CA ASN A 52 78.86 28.08 -58.55
C ASN A 52 78.43 26.76 -57.89
N ARG A 53 79.30 25.74 -57.90
CA ARG A 53 79.05 24.50 -57.16
C ARG A 53 79.14 24.71 -55.65
N ILE A 54 80.09 25.50 -55.16
CA ILE A 54 80.20 25.86 -53.75
C ILE A 54 78.95 26.62 -53.31
N GLN A 55 78.49 27.61 -54.07
CA GLN A 55 77.29 28.38 -53.75
C GLN A 55 76.05 27.48 -53.67
N ARG A 56 75.82 26.59 -54.66
CA ARG A 56 74.70 25.63 -54.60
C ARG A 56 74.77 24.70 -53.40
N LEU A 57 75.97 24.30 -52.98
CA LEU A 57 76.16 23.48 -51.78
C LEU A 57 75.92 24.28 -50.50
N GLN A 58 76.25 25.58 -50.48
CA GLN A 58 75.94 26.48 -49.38
C GLN A 58 74.44 26.71 -49.26
N GLU A 59 73.76 27.07 -50.35
CA GLU A 59 72.29 27.23 -50.38
C GLU A 59 71.57 25.96 -49.92
N ARG A 60 72.00 24.78 -50.39
CA ARG A 60 71.45 23.50 -49.92
C ARG A 60 71.76 23.23 -48.45
N ASN A 61 72.93 23.61 -47.95
CA ASN A 61 73.25 23.45 -46.53
C ASN A 61 72.38 24.37 -45.68
N ASP A 62 72.16 25.61 -46.11
CA ASP A 62 71.30 26.57 -45.41
C ASP A 62 69.84 26.07 -45.40
N GLU A 63 69.33 25.55 -46.52
CA GLU A 63 68.02 24.87 -46.60
C GLU A 63 67.95 23.67 -45.64
N LEU A 64 68.99 22.84 -45.59
CA LEU A 64 69.04 21.69 -44.67
C LEU A 64 69.07 22.13 -43.21
N ILE A 65 69.80 23.19 -42.86
CA ILE A 65 69.83 23.75 -41.51
C ILE A 65 68.44 24.26 -41.13
N ASN A 66 67.80 25.05 -41.99
CA ASN A 66 66.44 25.55 -41.74
C ASN A 66 65.44 24.39 -41.56
N ASN A 67 65.50 23.36 -42.42
CA ASN A 67 64.65 22.17 -42.26
C ASN A 67 64.93 21.42 -40.95
N CYS A 68 66.20 21.35 -40.52
CA CYS A 68 66.55 20.74 -39.23
C CYS A 68 66.00 21.56 -38.05
N GLU A 69 66.06 22.90 -38.12
CA GLU A 69 65.51 23.77 -37.09
C GLU A 69 63.98 23.69 -37.04
N GLU A 70 63.30 23.73 -38.18
CA GLU A 70 61.84 23.57 -38.27
C GLU A 70 61.37 22.21 -37.73
N THR A 71 62.05 21.12 -38.12
CA THR A 71 61.72 19.79 -37.59
C THR A 71 61.99 19.69 -36.09
N THR A 72 63.04 20.33 -35.57
CA THR A 72 63.31 20.38 -34.13
C THR A 72 62.21 21.15 -33.38
N LEU A 73 61.75 22.28 -33.92
CA LEU A 73 60.63 23.04 -33.34
C LEU A 73 59.33 22.25 -33.34
N LEU A 74 59.03 21.52 -34.42
CA LEU A 74 57.86 20.66 -34.49
C LEU A 74 57.91 19.54 -33.44
N ILE A 75 59.08 18.88 -33.30
CA ILE A 75 59.28 17.84 -32.27
C ILE A 75 59.03 18.42 -30.87
N ILE A 76 59.60 19.58 -30.55
CA ILE A 76 59.39 20.23 -29.24
C ILE A 76 57.92 20.58 -29.03
N SER A 77 57.22 21.10 -30.04
CA SER A 77 55.78 21.40 -29.94
C SER A 77 54.97 20.14 -29.65
N THR A 78 55.21 19.05 -30.39
CA THR A 78 54.52 17.78 -30.17
C THR A 78 54.85 17.15 -28.81
N ASP A 79 56.09 17.28 -28.33
CA ASP A 79 56.48 16.80 -27.00
C ASP A 79 55.79 17.59 -25.88
N VAL A 80 55.60 18.90 -26.06
CA VAL A 80 54.85 19.74 -25.10
C VAL A 80 53.36 19.39 -25.10
N GLU A 81 52.74 19.21 -26.28
CA GLU A 81 51.33 18.83 -26.40
C GLU A 81 51.08 17.44 -25.78
N THR A 82 51.92 16.45 -26.10
CA THR A 82 51.79 15.11 -25.52
C THR A 82 52.04 15.11 -24.01
N ALA A 83 52.99 15.91 -23.51
CA ALA A 83 53.18 16.07 -22.07
C ALA A 83 51.95 16.68 -21.38
N GLN A 84 51.31 17.69 -22.00
CA GLN A 84 50.07 18.28 -21.48
C GLN A 84 48.93 17.26 -21.46
N GLU A 85 48.73 16.52 -22.55
CA GLU A 85 47.70 15.46 -22.63
C GLU A 85 47.93 14.39 -21.55
N ILE A 86 49.19 13.95 -21.35
CA ILE A 86 49.54 13.00 -20.28
C ILE A 86 49.16 13.57 -18.91
N THR A 87 49.45 14.84 -18.64
CA THR A 87 49.10 15.46 -17.34
C THR A 87 47.60 15.56 -17.13
N GLU A 88 46.83 15.94 -18.16
CA GLU A 88 45.37 16.01 -18.10
C GLU A 88 44.74 14.63 -17.87
N LEU A 89 45.17 13.62 -18.64
CA LEU A 89 44.72 12.25 -18.46
C LEU A 89 45.08 11.70 -17.08
N THR A 90 46.26 12.00 -16.57
CA THR A 90 46.68 11.59 -15.22
C THR A 90 45.83 12.25 -14.14
N GLN A 91 45.49 13.53 -14.30
CA GLN A 91 44.61 14.24 -13.38
C GLN A 91 43.19 13.67 -13.42
N ASN A 92 42.64 13.44 -14.62
CA ASN A 92 41.32 12.82 -14.79
C ASN A 92 41.29 11.42 -14.17
N LEU A 93 42.31 10.60 -14.41
CA LEU A 93 42.43 9.28 -13.79
C LEU A 93 42.46 9.37 -12.26
N SER A 94 43.23 10.31 -11.70
CA SER A 94 43.29 10.51 -10.24
C SER A 94 41.93 10.91 -9.66
N THR A 95 41.18 11.79 -10.33
CA THR A 95 39.85 12.20 -9.85
C THR A 95 38.85 11.04 -9.91
N GLU A 96 38.87 10.24 -10.97
CA GLU A 96 38.01 9.06 -11.07
C GLU A 96 38.39 7.97 -10.04
N VAL A 97 39.68 7.78 -9.75
CA VAL A 97 40.12 6.87 -8.67
C VAL A 97 39.61 7.34 -7.31
N LEU A 98 39.67 8.64 -7.01
CA LEU A 98 39.12 9.18 -5.76
C LEU A 98 37.60 8.96 -5.66
N LYS A 99 36.85 9.23 -6.74
CA LYS A 99 35.40 8.95 -6.80
C LYS A 99 35.10 7.46 -6.60
N LEU A 100 35.90 6.57 -7.19
CA LEU A 100 35.73 5.13 -7.01
C LEU A 100 35.97 4.71 -5.55
N GLU A 101 36.96 5.27 -4.86
CA GLU A 101 37.20 4.97 -3.45
C GLU A 101 36.09 5.54 -2.55
N GLU A 102 35.58 6.74 -2.84
CA GLU A 102 34.39 7.29 -2.16
C GLU A 102 33.14 6.41 -2.38
N ASN A 103 32.88 6.00 -3.62
CA ASN A 103 31.77 5.09 -3.95
C ASN A 103 31.91 3.74 -3.25
N LYS A 104 33.13 3.21 -3.12
CA LYS A 104 33.40 1.98 -2.38
C LYS A 104 33.16 2.13 -0.88
N ASN A 105 33.57 3.24 -0.28
CA ASN A 105 33.33 3.54 1.13
C ASN A 105 31.84 3.73 1.43
N THR A 106 31.10 4.40 0.54
CA THR A 106 29.64 4.55 0.67
C THR A 106 28.93 3.21 0.49
N LEU A 107 29.39 2.35 -0.42
CA LEU A 107 28.87 0.99 -0.58
C LEU A 107 29.08 0.16 0.70
N SER A 108 30.28 0.17 1.29
CA SER A 108 30.53 -0.56 2.54
C SER A 108 29.68 -0.05 3.70
N ALA A 109 29.49 1.27 3.82
CA ALA A 109 28.63 1.84 4.84
C ALA A 109 27.15 1.44 4.65
N LEU A 110 26.68 1.37 3.40
CA LEU A 110 25.34 0.88 3.06
C LEU A 110 25.19 -0.61 3.39
N GLU A 111 26.17 -1.44 3.08
CA GLU A 111 26.18 -2.86 3.42
C GLU A 111 26.09 -3.08 4.94
N GLU A 112 26.89 -2.35 5.72
CA GLU A 112 26.81 -2.38 7.19
C GLU A 112 25.44 -1.92 7.70
N ALA A 113 24.88 -0.86 7.12
CA ALA A 113 23.55 -0.38 7.48
C ALA A 113 22.45 -1.42 7.18
N ILE A 114 22.55 -2.13 6.05
CA ILE A 114 21.62 -3.22 5.68
C ILE A 114 21.71 -4.37 6.70
N VAL A 115 22.92 -4.80 7.06
CA VAL A 115 23.13 -5.87 8.05
C VAL A 115 22.55 -5.46 9.41
N ASN A 116 22.87 -4.24 9.88
CA ASN A 116 22.37 -3.73 11.15
C ASN A 116 20.84 -3.59 11.17
N ASN A 117 20.24 -3.09 10.09
CA ASN A 117 18.78 -3.01 9.96
C ASN A 117 18.12 -4.39 9.97
N ARG A 118 18.73 -5.38 9.30
CA ARG A 118 18.23 -6.76 9.30
C ARG A 118 18.25 -7.37 10.70
N ILE A 119 19.35 -7.18 11.45
CA ILE A 119 19.47 -7.64 12.84
C ILE A 119 18.43 -6.95 13.72
N SER A 120 18.32 -5.62 13.64
CA SER A 120 17.33 -4.83 14.39
C SER A 120 15.90 -5.27 14.10
N HIS A 121 15.57 -5.57 12.84
CA HIS A 121 14.26 -6.09 12.45
C HIS A 121 13.98 -7.47 13.07
N ILE A 122 14.96 -8.39 13.02
CA ILE A 122 14.85 -9.71 13.63
C ILE A 122 14.62 -9.59 15.14
N ASP A 123 15.37 -8.73 15.83
CA ASP A 123 15.24 -8.51 17.27
C ASP A 123 13.87 -7.92 17.64
N LYS A 124 13.37 -6.96 16.86
CA LYS A 124 12.01 -6.42 17.02
C LYS A 124 10.96 -7.50 16.82
N MET A 125 11.12 -8.36 15.82
CA MET A 125 10.20 -9.46 15.54
C MET A 125 10.19 -10.50 16.68
N ASN A 126 11.37 -10.85 17.20
CA ASN A 126 11.49 -11.75 18.35
C ASN A 126 10.87 -11.14 19.61
N SER A 127 11.15 -9.86 19.90
CA SER A 127 10.55 -9.14 21.03
C SER A 127 9.01 -9.07 20.94
N LEU A 128 8.47 -8.85 19.74
CA LEU A 128 7.03 -8.85 19.51
C LEU A 128 6.43 -10.25 19.71
N ASN A 129 7.09 -11.29 19.22
CA ASN A 129 6.67 -12.68 19.40
C ASN A 129 6.68 -13.07 20.88
N ASP A 130 7.71 -12.68 21.64
CA ASP A 130 7.78 -12.94 23.08
C ASP A 130 6.69 -12.21 23.87
N LYS A 131 6.33 -10.99 23.46
CA LYS A 131 5.18 -10.27 24.03
C LYS A 131 3.87 -10.99 23.71
N TYR A 132 3.70 -11.45 22.48
CA TYR A 132 2.52 -12.22 22.06
C TYR A 132 2.39 -13.52 22.86
N ILE A 133 3.46 -14.30 22.98
CA ILE A 133 3.47 -15.56 23.74
C ILE A 133 3.14 -15.31 25.20
N ARG A 134 3.75 -14.30 25.83
CA ARG A 134 3.44 -13.92 27.22
C ARG A 134 1.98 -13.55 27.39
N LYS A 135 1.43 -12.71 26.50
CA LYS A 135 0.02 -12.31 26.59
C LYS A 135 -0.93 -13.48 26.37
N ARG A 136 -0.59 -14.40 25.45
CA ARG A 136 -1.34 -15.63 25.22
C ARG A 136 -1.38 -16.51 26.47
N VAL A 137 -0.24 -16.70 27.14
CA VAL A 137 -0.17 -17.48 28.38
C VAL A 137 -0.97 -16.80 29.50
N GLU A 138 -0.87 -15.49 29.64
CA GLU A 138 -1.66 -14.70 30.60
C GLU A 138 -3.16 -14.89 30.36
N LEU A 139 -3.64 -14.73 29.12
CA LEU A 139 -5.04 -14.92 28.77
C LEU A 139 -5.51 -16.36 29.03
N ILE A 140 -4.72 -17.37 28.67
CA ILE A 140 -5.03 -18.78 28.97
C ILE A 140 -5.09 -19.00 30.49
N SER A 141 -4.21 -18.35 31.26
CA SER A 141 -4.22 -18.43 32.71
C SER A 141 -5.46 -17.79 33.35
N LEU A 142 -6.08 -16.80 32.70
CA LEU A 142 -7.34 -16.18 33.11
C LEU A 142 -8.57 -17.00 32.70
N ILE A 143 -8.54 -17.65 31.52
CA ILE A 143 -9.63 -18.50 31.05
C ILE A 143 -9.83 -19.72 31.96
N LYS A 144 -8.75 -20.34 32.46
CA LYS A 144 -8.84 -21.51 33.35
C LYS A 144 -9.68 -21.28 34.62
N PRO A 145 -9.42 -20.26 35.47
CA PRO A 145 -10.23 -20.00 36.66
C PRO A 145 -11.64 -19.52 36.32
N LEU A 146 -11.83 -18.81 35.19
CA LEU A 146 -13.17 -18.43 34.73
C LEU A 146 -14.01 -19.67 34.37
N ASN A 147 -13.44 -20.62 33.63
CA ASN A 147 -14.11 -21.88 33.33
C ASN A 147 -14.39 -22.70 34.61
N ALA A 148 -13.45 -22.72 35.56
CA ALA A 148 -13.69 -23.36 36.86
C ALA A 148 -14.85 -22.69 37.61
N LYS A 149 -14.93 -21.35 37.58
CA LYS A 149 -16.03 -20.59 38.20
C LYS A 149 -17.37 -20.86 37.52
N ILE A 150 -17.40 -20.96 36.18
CA ILE A 150 -18.61 -21.33 35.42
C ILE A 150 -19.09 -22.71 35.84
N ASN A 151 -18.19 -23.70 35.88
CA ASN A 151 -18.53 -25.07 36.31
C ASN A 151 -19.08 -25.09 37.74
N MET A 152 -18.47 -24.35 38.69
CA MET A 152 -19.01 -24.24 40.05
C MET A 152 -20.40 -23.61 40.09
N LEU A 153 -20.67 -22.61 39.24
CA LEU A 153 -22.01 -21.99 39.15
C LEU A 153 -23.04 -22.95 38.55
N GLU A 154 -22.66 -23.78 37.57
CA GLU A 154 -23.53 -24.82 37.03
C GLU A 154 -23.84 -25.90 38.08
N ASP A 155 -22.84 -26.34 38.84
CA ASP A 155 -23.03 -27.30 39.93
C ASP A 155 -23.92 -26.72 41.04
N TYR A 156 -23.71 -25.45 41.40
CA TYR A 156 -24.59 -24.73 42.33
C TYR A 156 -26.03 -24.67 41.81
N ARG A 157 -26.22 -24.33 40.53
CA ARG A 157 -27.56 -24.26 39.92
C ARG A 157 -28.26 -25.62 39.93
N ARG A 158 -27.53 -26.71 39.65
CA ARG A 158 -28.07 -28.08 39.75
C ARG A 158 -28.43 -28.45 41.19
N SER A 159 -27.58 -28.09 42.16
CA SER A 159 -27.88 -28.33 43.57
C SER A 159 -29.09 -27.52 44.03
N GLN A 160 -29.22 -26.27 43.57
CA GLN A 160 -30.35 -25.40 43.89
C GLN A 160 -31.67 -25.96 43.35
N SER A 161 -31.70 -26.43 42.10
CA SER A 161 -32.93 -27.01 41.53
C SER A 161 -33.38 -28.25 42.30
N VAL A 162 -32.45 -29.13 42.68
CA VAL A 162 -32.77 -30.32 43.49
C VAL A 162 -33.27 -29.94 44.88
N LEU A 163 -32.72 -28.89 45.50
CA LEU A 163 -33.15 -28.46 46.83
C LEU A 163 -34.53 -27.79 46.79
N LEU A 164 -34.81 -27.00 45.75
CA LEU A 164 -36.14 -26.41 45.53
C LEU A 164 -37.20 -27.50 45.31
N GLU A 165 -36.90 -28.52 44.50
CA GLU A 165 -37.80 -29.65 44.29
C GLU A 165 -38.08 -30.40 45.60
N LYS A 166 -37.05 -30.63 46.43
CA LYS A 166 -37.25 -31.23 47.76
C LYS A 166 -38.12 -30.39 48.67
N LEU A 167 -37.90 -29.07 48.70
CA LEU A 167 -38.69 -28.14 49.50
C LEU A 167 -40.17 -28.12 49.05
N GLU A 168 -40.41 -28.15 47.74
CA GLU A 168 -41.77 -28.19 47.18
C GLU A 168 -42.47 -29.51 47.55
N ASN A 169 -41.76 -30.64 47.45
CA ASN A 169 -42.28 -31.94 47.88
C ASN A 169 -42.61 -31.98 49.38
N GLU A 170 -41.75 -31.41 50.22
CA GLU A 170 -41.96 -31.33 51.67
C GLU A 170 -43.14 -30.40 52.01
N ASN A 171 -43.27 -29.26 51.34
CA ASN A 171 -44.43 -28.37 51.50
C ASN A 171 -45.74 -29.05 51.09
N ASN A 172 -45.75 -29.75 49.96
CA ASN A 172 -46.93 -30.50 49.50
C ASN A 172 -47.31 -31.59 50.52
N PHE A 173 -46.32 -32.31 51.06
CA PHE A 173 -46.53 -33.30 52.12
C PHE A 173 -47.12 -32.67 53.38
N MET A 174 -46.58 -31.52 53.83
CA MET A 174 -47.09 -30.79 54.99
C MET A 174 -48.52 -30.30 54.77
N GLU A 175 -48.86 -29.80 53.57
CA GLU A 175 -50.21 -29.36 53.24
C GLU A 175 -51.21 -30.53 53.24
N GLU A 176 -50.80 -31.71 52.77
CA GLU A 176 -51.60 -32.93 52.85
C GLU A 176 -51.82 -33.40 54.30
N GLU A 177 -50.78 -33.36 55.14
CA GLU A 177 -50.91 -33.68 56.58
C GLU A 177 -51.80 -32.67 57.29
N GLU A 178 -51.65 -31.37 57.02
CA GLU A 178 -52.49 -30.32 57.58
C GLU A 178 -53.96 -30.54 57.22
N LYS A 179 -54.26 -30.84 55.94
CA LYS A 179 -55.63 -31.20 55.51
C LYS A 179 -56.17 -32.44 56.23
N LYS A 180 -55.34 -33.48 56.44
CA LYS A 180 -55.76 -34.68 57.19
C LYS A 180 -56.06 -34.35 58.65
N VAL A 181 -55.23 -33.54 59.30
CA VAL A 181 -55.44 -33.10 60.69
C VAL A 181 -56.68 -32.23 60.79
N GLU A 182 -56.88 -31.29 59.87
CA GLU A 182 -58.08 -30.44 59.83
C GLU A 182 -59.36 -31.28 59.71
N GLN A 183 -59.38 -32.27 58.81
CA GLN A 183 -60.50 -33.21 58.70
C GLN A 183 -60.74 -34.00 59.99
N GLN A 184 -59.68 -34.46 60.67
CA GLN A 184 -59.80 -35.15 61.95
C GLN A 184 -60.36 -34.24 63.04
N VAL A 185 -59.90 -32.99 63.13
CA VAL A 185 -60.41 -31.99 64.07
C VAL A 185 -61.89 -31.72 63.83
N GLN A 186 -62.29 -31.51 62.57
CA GLN A 186 -63.71 -31.32 62.21
C GLN A 186 -64.56 -32.53 62.60
N GLN A 187 -64.08 -33.76 62.40
CA GLN A 187 -64.78 -34.97 62.84
C GLN A 187 -64.93 -35.03 64.36
N ILE A 188 -63.88 -34.67 65.11
CA ILE A 188 -63.91 -34.61 66.58
C ILE A 188 -64.90 -33.54 67.06
N GLU A 189 -64.89 -32.36 66.45
CA GLU A 189 -65.82 -31.26 66.78
C GLU A 189 -67.28 -31.65 66.52
N LEU A 190 -67.58 -32.26 65.37
CA LEU A 190 -68.92 -32.75 65.05
C LEU A 190 -69.38 -33.80 66.05
N LYS A 191 -68.51 -34.76 66.39
CA LYS A 191 -68.79 -35.78 67.40
C LYS A 191 -69.05 -35.14 68.77
N PHE A 192 -68.22 -34.19 69.18
CA PHE A 192 -68.39 -33.50 70.47
C PHE A 192 -69.68 -32.69 70.51
N LYS A 193 -70.05 -32.02 69.40
CA LYS A 193 -71.32 -31.30 69.29
C LYS A 193 -72.51 -32.24 69.41
N PHE A 194 -72.46 -33.38 68.71
CA PHE A 194 -73.49 -34.41 68.78
C PHE A 194 -73.62 -35.00 70.19
N ASP A 195 -72.50 -35.37 70.82
CA ASP A 195 -72.47 -35.90 72.19
C ASP A 195 -73.01 -34.89 73.20
N ARG A 196 -72.72 -33.59 73.01
CA ARG A 196 -73.26 -32.50 73.84
C ARG A 196 -74.76 -32.32 73.65
N GLU A 197 -75.26 -32.36 72.42
CA GLU A 197 -76.70 -32.28 72.13
C GLU A 197 -77.46 -33.47 72.71
N LYS A 198 -76.93 -34.68 72.53
CA LYS A 198 -77.46 -35.90 73.11
C LYS A 198 -77.51 -35.83 74.64
N LEU A 199 -76.44 -35.35 75.28
CA LEU A 199 -76.43 -35.15 76.73
C LEU A 199 -77.48 -34.12 77.18
N LYS A 200 -77.66 -33.03 76.44
CA LYS A 200 -78.72 -32.05 76.74
C LYS A 200 -80.09 -32.70 76.64
N GLU A 201 -80.36 -33.44 75.57
CA GLU A 201 -81.63 -34.15 75.37
C GLU A 201 -81.89 -35.13 76.52
N ASP A 202 -80.89 -35.94 76.90
CA ASP A 202 -80.98 -36.85 78.04
C ASP A 202 -81.26 -36.11 79.36
N MET A 203 -80.61 -34.96 79.59
CA MET A 203 -80.87 -34.13 80.79
C MET A 203 -82.26 -33.49 80.76
N TYR A 204 -82.71 -32.97 79.61
CA TYR A 204 -84.04 -32.39 79.45
C TYR A 204 -85.12 -33.44 79.68
N ASN A 205 -84.98 -34.65 79.13
CA ASN A 205 -85.92 -35.75 79.33
C ASN A 205 -86.00 -36.13 80.81
N ARG A 206 -84.85 -36.28 81.50
CA ARG A 206 -84.83 -36.56 82.94
C ARG A 206 -85.45 -35.44 83.78
N LEU A 207 -85.21 -34.19 83.40
CA LEU A 207 -85.79 -33.03 84.09
C LEU A 207 -87.30 -32.96 83.85
N LEU A 208 -87.76 -33.23 82.63
CA LEU A 208 -89.17 -33.26 82.27
C LEU A 208 -89.90 -34.40 82.99
N ASP A 209 -89.30 -35.60 83.05
CA ASP A 209 -89.83 -36.73 83.80
C ASP A 209 -89.92 -36.41 85.29
N SER A 210 -88.85 -35.84 85.87
CA SER A 210 -88.84 -35.41 87.27
C SER A 210 -89.89 -34.35 87.54
N ALA A 211 -89.97 -33.31 86.69
CA ALA A 211 -90.96 -32.24 86.80
C ALA A 211 -92.39 -32.77 86.65
N GLY A 212 -92.62 -33.73 85.76
CA GLY A 212 -93.91 -34.39 85.59
C GLY A 212 -94.32 -35.21 86.81
N ILE A 213 -93.39 -35.97 87.40
CA ILE A 213 -93.60 -36.71 88.66
C ILE A 213 -93.92 -35.72 89.80
N PHE A 214 -93.10 -34.67 89.95
CA PHE A 214 -93.32 -33.62 90.95
C PHE A 214 -94.67 -32.92 90.76
N GLN A 215 -95.04 -32.58 89.53
CA GLN A 215 -96.32 -31.93 89.24
C GLN A 215 -97.50 -32.87 89.54
N MET A 216 -97.41 -34.16 89.19
CA MET A 216 -98.43 -35.15 89.54
C MET A 216 -98.59 -35.33 91.06
N GLU A 217 -97.49 -35.31 91.83
CA GLU A 217 -97.55 -35.37 93.30
C GLU A 217 -98.13 -34.10 93.89
N ILE A 218 -97.70 -32.92 93.41
CA ILE A 218 -98.20 -31.62 93.85
C ILE A 218 -99.70 -31.50 93.58
N SER A 219 -100.17 -31.86 92.38
CA SER A 219 -101.60 -31.80 92.02
C SER A 219 -102.47 -32.79 92.80
N LYS A 220 -101.90 -33.84 93.39
CA LYS A 220 -102.62 -34.75 94.30
C LYS A 220 -102.72 -34.19 95.73
N CYS A 221 -101.74 -33.40 96.17
CA CYS A 221 -101.65 -32.92 97.55
C CYS A 221 -102.19 -31.51 97.75
N ILE A 222 -102.29 -30.69 96.70
CA ILE A 222 -102.64 -29.27 96.81
C ILE A 222 -104.03 -28.99 96.24
N GLN A 223 -104.86 -28.29 97.02
CA GLN A 223 -106.22 -27.88 96.60
C GLN A 223 -106.19 -26.72 95.58
N GLU A 224 -107.17 -26.68 94.67
CA GLU A 224 -107.31 -25.71 93.56
C GLU A 224 -107.02 -24.23 93.93
N PRO A 225 -107.47 -23.69 95.09
CA PRO A 225 -107.21 -22.30 95.45
C PRO A 225 -105.72 -21.99 95.65
N ILE A 226 -104.95 -22.96 96.17
CA ILE A 226 -103.50 -22.82 96.39
C ILE A 226 -102.76 -22.93 95.05
N HIS A 227 -103.25 -23.76 94.12
CA HIS A 227 -102.73 -23.80 92.74
C HIS A 227 -102.90 -22.46 92.03
N LYS A 228 -104.04 -21.78 92.22
CA LYS A 228 -104.27 -20.43 91.69
C LYS A 228 -103.32 -19.41 92.31
N LEU A 229 -103.15 -19.48 93.64
CA LEU A 229 -102.21 -18.62 94.36
C LEU A 229 -100.76 -18.83 93.89
N MET A 230 -100.34 -20.07 93.64
CA MET A 230 -99.01 -20.38 93.08
C MET A 230 -98.82 -19.81 91.68
N ARG A 231 -99.84 -19.89 90.80
CA ARG A 231 -99.76 -19.26 89.47
C ARG A 231 -99.67 -17.75 89.56
N GLU A 232 -100.47 -17.12 90.42
CA GLU A 232 -100.42 -15.68 90.66
C GLU A 232 -99.05 -15.28 91.24
N ASN A 233 -98.48 -16.07 92.14
CA ASN A 233 -97.16 -15.82 92.72
C ASN A 233 -96.03 -16.03 91.69
N ILE A 234 -96.13 -17.01 90.78
CA ILE A 234 -95.19 -17.17 89.65
C ILE A 234 -95.26 -15.96 88.72
N ILE A 235 -96.47 -15.47 88.41
CA ILE A 235 -96.65 -14.26 87.60
C ILE A 235 -96.05 -13.04 88.32
N LEU A 236 -96.29 -12.89 89.63
CA LEU A 236 -95.70 -11.83 90.45
C LEU A 236 -94.16 -11.92 90.51
N ASN A 237 -93.61 -13.13 90.62
CA ASN A 237 -92.16 -13.34 90.58
C ASN A 237 -91.59 -12.99 89.21
N ASN A 238 -92.27 -13.34 88.11
CA ASN A 238 -91.83 -12.95 86.78
C ASN A 238 -91.82 -11.42 86.62
N TYR A 239 -92.86 -10.73 87.11
CA TYR A 239 -92.89 -9.26 87.15
C TYR A 239 -91.79 -8.67 88.04
N LEU A 240 -91.51 -9.26 89.20
CA LEU A 240 -90.39 -8.83 90.06
C LEU A 240 -89.03 -9.08 89.41
N THR A 241 -88.90 -10.15 88.63
CA THR A 241 -87.68 -10.47 87.88
C THR A 241 -87.48 -9.47 86.73
N GLU A 242 -88.57 -9.03 86.09
CA GLU A 242 -88.56 -7.98 85.07
C GLU A 242 -88.12 -6.63 85.66
N ILE A 243 -88.65 -6.25 86.83
CA ILE A 243 -88.22 -5.06 87.59
C ILE A 243 -86.74 -5.18 88.03
N MET A 244 -86.30 -6.38 88.42
CA MET A 244 -84.91 -6.61 88.81
C MET A 244 -83.95 -6.52 87.62
N ASN A 245 -84.37 -6.96 86.43
CA ASN A 245 -83.61 -6.81 85.20
C ASN A 245 -83.49 -5.33 84.78
N GLU A 246 -84.54 -4.52 84.98
CA GLU A 246 -84.45 -3.06 84.81
C GLU A 246 -83.43 -2.42 85.77
N SER A 247 -83.38 -2.88 87.03
CA SER A 247 -82.37 -2.42 88.01
C SER A 247 -80.94 -2.90 87.70
N LEU A 248 -80.78 -4.02 87.00
CA LEU A 248 -79.49 -4.55 86.54
C LEU A 248 -78.94 -3.74 85.37
N ASN A 249 -79.81 -3.29 84.44
CA ASN A 249 -79.43 -2.37 83.36
C ASN A 249 -78.79 -1.08 83.90
N GLU A 250 -79.28 -0.52 85.01
CA GLU A 250 -78.66 0.66 85.64
C GLU A 250 -77.25 0.37 86.19
N LYS A 251 -77.01 -0.83 86.72
CA LYS A 251 -75.66 -1.24 87.17
C LYS A 251 -74.74 -1.52 85.98
N GLU A 252 -75.25 -2.07 84.90
CA GLU A 252 -74.50 -2.34 83.67
C GLU A 252 -74.04 -1.03 83.00
N ILE A 253 -74.87 0.02 83.05
CA ILE A 253 -74.48 1.39 82.64
C ILE A 253 -73.30 1.89 83.49
N LEU A 254 -73.32 1.67 84.81
CA LEU A 254 -72.22 2.09 85.70
C LEU A 254 -70.93 1.29 85.46
N GLU A 255 -71.02 0.00 85.15
CA GLU A 255 -69.86 -0.82 84.75
C GLU A 255 -69.30 -0.40 83.40
N ASN A 256 -70.16 -0.06 82.43
CA ASN A 256 -69.75 0.49 81.15
C ASN A 256 -68.98 1.82 81.31
N PHE A 257 -69.38 2.69 82.23
CA PHE A 257 -68.61 3.90 82.55
C PHE A 257 -67.23 3.57 83.15
N LYS A 258 -67.12 2.54 84.01
CA LYS A 258 -65.81 2.07 84.53
C LYS A 258 -64.95 1.45 83.42
N TYR A 259 -65.56 0.72 82.49
CA TYR A 259 -64.89 0.13 81.33
C TYR A 259 -64.34 1.22 80.39
N MET A 260 -65.17 2.21 80.03
CA MET A 260 -64.77 3.34 79.20
C MET A 260 -63.61 4.13 79.82
N LYS A 261 -63.61 4.33 81.14
CA LYS A 261 -62.50 4.97 81.87
C LYS A 261 -61.20 4.14 81.80
N LYS A 262 -61.29 2.82 81.91
CA LYS A 262 -60.13 1.91 81.74
C LYS A 262 -59.63 1.90 80.29
N GLU A 263 -60.52 1.95 79.31
CA GLU A 263 -60.16 1.95 77.89
C GLU A 263 -59.43 3.25 77.51
N LEU A 264 -59.87 4.39 78.04
CA LEU A 264 -59.21 5.69 77.84
C LEU A 264 -57.80 5.71 78.43
N LEU A 265 -57.60 5.10 79.61
CA LEU A 265 -56.27 4.90 80.18
C LEU A 265 -55.38 4.00 79.32
N ARG A 266 -55.93 2.92 78.75
CA ARG A 266 -55.20 2.04 77.81
C ARG A 266 -54.79 2.79 76.53
N LYS A 267 -55.68 3.60 75.96
CA LYS A 267 -55.38 4.45 74.79
C LYS A 267 -54.26 5.45 75.08
N ASN A 268 -54.25 6.07 76.26
CA ASN A 268 -53.17 6.97 76.66
C ASN A 268 -51.81 6.27 76.81
N ILE A 269 -51.79 5.07 77.40
CA ILE A 269 -50.55 4.26 77.50
C ILE A 269 -50.06 3.85 76.10
N PHE A 270 -50.96 3.42 75.22
CA PHE A 270 -50.62 3.07 73.84
C PHE A 270 -50.04 4.25 73.06
N ASN A 271 -50.64 5.44 73.19
CA ASN A 271 -50.14 6.67 72.57
C ASN A 271 -48.75 7.04 73.09
N TYR A 272 -48.51 6.92 74.40
CA TYR A 272 -47.18 7.14 74.98
C TYR A 272 -46.12 6.17 74.43
N LEU A 273 -46.45 4.88 74.35
CA LEU A 273 -45.55 3.86 73.78
C LEU A 273 -45.29 4.09 72.29
N SER A 274 -46.32 4.43 71.52
CA SER A 274 -46.21 4.74 70.09
C SER A 274 -45.35 5.98 69.85
N THR A 275 -45.51 7.03 70.67
CA THR A 275 -44.68 8.23 70.60
C THR A 275 -43.23 7.92 70.92
N ARG A 276 -42.97 7.09 71.94
CA ARG A 276 -41.62 6.62 72.29
C ARG A 276 -40.98 5.78 71.18
N TYR A 277 -41.76 4.91 70.53
CA TYR A 277 -41.30 4.13 69.38
C TYR A 277 -40.96 5.03 68.20
N ASN A 278 -41.82 6.00 67.86
CA ASN A 278 -41.59 6.95 66.77
C ASN A 278 -40.36 7.84 67.00
N ILE A 279 -40.06 8.21 68.25
CA ILE A 279 -38.82 8.90 68.60
C ILE A 279 -37.60 8.01 68.35
N LYS A 280 -37.65 6.71 68.71
CA LYS A 280 -36.56 5.76 68.41
C LYS A 280 -36.37 5.57 66.91
N VAL A 281 -37.45 5.38 66.15
CA VAL A 281 -37.40 5.25 64.69
C VAL A 281 -36.82 6.50 64.04
N SER A 282 -37.22 7.69 64.48
CA SER A 282 -36.66 8.96 63.99
C SER A 282 -35.16 9.09 64.30
N LYS A 283 -34.70 8.62 65.48
CA LYS A 283 -33.26 8.58 65.79
C LYS A 283 -32.50 7.62 64.87
N ILE A 284 -33.02 6.42 64.63
CA ILE A 284 -32.42 5.44 63.71
C ILE A 284 -32.38 6.00 62.28
N LYS A 285 -33.48 6.59 61.81
CA LYS A 285 -33.56 7.24 60.49
C LYS A 285 -32.51 8.34 60.35
N ASN A 286 -32.34 9.19 61.36
CA ASN A 286 -31.33 10.25 61.33
C ASN A 286 -29.89 9.71 61.39
N LEU A 287 -29.65 8.58 62.06
CA LEU A 287 -28.35 7.91 62.05
C LEU A 287 -28.03 7.28 60.69
N LEU A 288 -29.02 6.68 60.01
CA LEU A 288 -28.85 6.08 58.68
C LEU A 288 -28.78 7.11 57.56
N LEU A 289 -29.38 8.29 57.73
CA LEU A 289 -29.38 9.34 56.71
C LEU A 289 -27.99 9.89 56.41
N LYS A 290 -27.08 9.90 57.38
CA LYS A 290 -25.68 10.35 57.19
C LYS A 290 -24.88 9.42 56.24
N PRO A 291 -24.75 8.11 56.52
CA PRO A 291 -24.04 7.20 55.62
C PRO A 291 -24.73 7.05 54.27
N LEU A 292 -26.07 7.12 54.22
CA LEU A 292 -26.80 7.05 52.94
C LEU A 292 -26.48 8.25 52.03
N LYS A 293 -26.26 9.44 52.60
CA LYS A 293 -25.84 10.63 51.83
C LYS A 293 -24.39 10.53 51.33
N GLU A 294 -23.51 9.88 52.09
CA GLU A 294 -22.12 9.63 51.66
C GLU A 294 -22.09 8.63 50.50
N VAL A 295 -22.80 7.50 50.63
CA VAL A 295 -22.94 6.52 49.53
C VAL A 295 -23.54 7.19 48.29
N HIS A 296 -24.54 8.05 48.44
CA HIS A 296 -25.13 8.76 47.31
C HIS A 296 -24.10 9.65 46.59
N ARG A 297 -23.28 10.41 47.33
CA ARG A 297 -22.20 11.22 46.75
C ARG A 297 -21.16 10.38 46.02
N ASP A 298 -20.79 9.23 46.56
CA ASP A 298 -19.82 8.34 45.94
C ASP A 298 -20.38 7.69 44.66
N THR A 299 -21.67 7.37 44.65
CA THR A 299 -22.35 6.90 43.44
C THR A 299 -22.49 7.98 42.36
N GLU A 300 -22.72 9.25 42.75
CA GLU A 300 -22.77 10.36 41.79
C GLU A 300 -21.41 10.61 41.13
N LYS A 301 -20.31 10.55 41.90
CA LYS A 301 -18.95 10.64 41.35
C LYS A 301 -18.67 9.52 40.35
N SER A 302 -19.02 8.28 40.72
CA SER A 302 -18.86 7.12 39.85
C SER A 302 -19.70 7.22 38.56
N LEU A 303 -20.88 7.86 38.62
CA LEU A 303 -21.72 8.10 37.46
C LEU A 303 -21.11 9.12 36.49
N ILE A 304 -20.44 10.14 37.01
CA ILE A 304 -19.72 11.14 36.19
C ILE A 304 -18.56 10.47 35.45
N ASP A 305 -17.79 9.62 36.13
CA ASP A 305 -16.69 8.86 35.52
C ASP A 305 -17.18 7.94 34.39
N VAL A 306 -18.33 7.29 34.58
CA VAL A 306 -18.95 6.44 33.55
C VAL A 306 -19.44 7.26 32.34
N LYS A 307 -20.00 8.46 32.56
CA LYS A 307 -20.41 9.35 31.46
C LYS A 307 -19.22 9.81 30.63
N PHE A 308 -18.12 10.20 31.27
CA PHE A 308 -16.89 10.59 30.57
C PHE A 308 -16.31 9.44 29.75
N LEU A 309 -16.34 8.21 30.29
CA LEU A 309 -15.90 7.01 29.56
C LEU A 309 -16.76 6.73 28.32
N ASN A 310 -18.07 6.95 28.42
CA ASN A 310 -19.01 6.72 27.31
C ASN A 310 -18.85 7.75 26.18
N GLU A 311 -18.62 9.02 26.51
CA GLU A 311 -18.34 10.07 25.52
C GLU A 311 -17.01 9.84 24.79
N ASN A 312 -15.98 9.35 25.49
CA ASN A 312 -14.72 8.97 24.85
C ASN A 312 -14.88 7.73 23.96
N LEU A 313 -15.72 6.76 24.36
CA LEU A 313 -16.02 5.58 23.55
C LEU A 313 -16.71 5.98 22.23
N GLN A 314 -17.66 6.92 22.29
CA GLN A 314 -18.35 7.45 21.10
C GLN A 314 -17.38 8.18 20.16
N ARG A 315 -16.49 9.02 20.69
CA ARG A 315 -15.43 9.67 19.88
C ARG A 315 -14.52 8.66 19.20
N ASN A 316 -14.03 7.67 19.94
CA ASN A 316 -13.18 6.61 19.38
C ASN A 316 -13.88 5.75 18.30
N LEU A 317 -15.21 5.59 18.37
CA LEU A 317 -15.98 4.90 17.33
C LEU A 317 -16.05 5.72 16.04
N VAL A 318 -16.29 7.03 16.15
CA VAL A 318 -16.30 7.95 15.00
C VAL A 318 -14.91 8.01 14.34
N ASP A 319 -13.85 8.09 15.14
CA ASP A 319 -12.47 8.10 14.63
C ASP A 319 -12.14 6.77 13.91
N LYS A 320 -12.61 5.64 14.43
CA LYS A 320 -12.44 4.33 13.78
C LYS A 320 -13.15 4.27 12.43
N ASP A 321 -14.39 4.77 12.35
CA ASP A 321 -15.16 4.78 11.11
C ASP A 321 -14.52 5.70 10.07
N HIS A 322 -14.01 6.87 10.47
CA HIS A 322 -13.26 7.76 9.60
C HIS A 322 -11.96 7.11 9.08
N VAL A 323 -11.21 6.41 9.94
CA VAL A 323 -9.98 5.70 9.50
C VAL A 323 -10.32 4.58 8.52
N GLN A 324 -11.44 3.87 8.73
CA GLN A 324 -11.90 2.82 7.82
C GLN A 324 -12.30 3.40 6.45
N GLU A 325 -12.98 4.54 6.43
CA GLU A 325 -13.36 5.21 5.19
C GLU A 325 -12.12 5.71 4.41
N GLN A 326 -11.15 6.29 5.12
CA GLN A 326 -9.87 6.70 4.51
C GLN A 326 -9.08 5.51 3.94
N ALA A 327 -9.09 4.36 4.63
CA ALA A 327 -8.47 3.14 4.14
C ALA A 327 -9.15 2.65 2.85
N ASN A 328 -10.48 2.67 2.80
CA ASN A 328 -11.26 2.26 1.61
C ASN A 328 -10.99 3.18 0.41
N ILE A 329 -10.87 4.51 0.62
CA ILE A 329 -10.51 5.46 -0.44
C ILE A 329 -9.11 5.16 -0.98
N SER A 330 -8.15 4.93 -0.07
CA SER A 330 -6.78 4.60 -0.43
C SER A 330 -6.70 3.29 -1.23
N GLU A 331 -7.48 2.27 -0.86
CA GLU A 331 -7.56 1.00 -1.60
C GLU A 331 -8.11 1.19 -3.02
N ARG A 332 -9.11 2.06 -3.20
CA ARG A 332 -9.63 2.41 -4.54
C ARG A 332 -8.57 3.08 -5.40
N HIS A 333 -7.78 4.00 -4.84
CA HIS A 333 -6.69 4.66 -5.57
C HIS A 333 -5.59 3.67 -5.98
N VAL A 334 -5.23 2.72 -5.10
CA VAL A 334 -4.26 1.67 -5.45
C VAL A 334 -4.77 0.84 -6.62
N LYS A 335 -6.04 0.39 -6.60
CA LYS A 335 -6.65 -0.37 -7.71
C LYS A 335 -6.67 0.43 -9.01
N GLN A 336 -6.94 1.73 -8.96
CA GLN A 336 -6.90 2.60 -10.14
C GLN A 336 -5.48 2.69 -10.72
N LEU A 337 -4.46 2.87 -9.86
CA LEU A 337 -3.06 2.91 -10.30
C LEU A 337 -2.59 1.57 -10.87
N GLU A 338 -3.03 0.44 -10.30
CA GLU A 338 -2.74 -0.89 -10.85
C GLU A 338 -3.30 -1.07 -12.26
N ILE A 339 -4.52 -0.59 -12.51
CA ILE A 339 -5.13 -0.62 -13.85
C ILE A 339 -4.35 0.28 -14.82
N MET A 340 -3.96 1.50 -14.42
CA MET A 340 -3.17 2.40 -15.26
C MET A 340 -1.79 1.80 -15.58
N LEU A 341 -1.14 1.16 -14.61
CA LEU A 341 0.13 0.47 -14.82
C LEU A 341 -0.04 -0.68 -15.80
N TYR A 342 -1.13 -1.44 -15.70
CA TYR A 342 -1.44 -2.51 -16.64
C TYR A 342 -1.64 -1.97 -18.06
N THR A 343 -2.39 -0.88 -18.24
CA THR A 343 -2.59 -0.28 -19.59
C THR A 343 -1.28 0.16 -20.19
N GLU A 344 -0.42 0.83 -19.43
CA GLU A 344 0.92 1.24 -19.87
C GLU A 344 1.81 0.04 -20.22
N ARG A 345 1.77 -1.03 -19.41
CA ARG A 345 2.53 -2.26 -19.71
C ARG A 345 2.07 -2.92 -21.00
N VAL A 346 0.76 -2.93 -21.26
CA VAL A 346 0.22 -3.43 -22.53
C VAL A 346 0.70 -2.57 -23.69
N GLU A 347 0.65 -1.24 -23.57
CA GLU A 347 1.13 -0.31 -24.61
C GLU A 347 2.62 -0.53 -24.91
N VAL A 348 3.48 -0.57 -23.88
CA VAL A 348 4.91 -0.90 -24.02
C VAL A 348 5.11 -2.25 -24.72
N SER A 349 4.35 -3.29 -24.33
CA SER A 349 4.45 -4.62 -24.94
C SER A 349 4.03 -4.62 -26.41
N THR A 350 3.02 -3.83 -26.78
CA THR A 350 2.60 -3.67 -28.19
C THR A 350 3.67 -2.95 -29.01
N LEU A 351 4.28 -1.90 -28.46
CA LEU A 351 5.38 -1.18 -29.10
C LEU A 351 6.59 -2.09 -29.29
N ASP A 352 6.97 -2.88 -28.27
CA ASP A 352 8.06 -3.86 -28.37
C ASP A 352 7.79 -4.91 -29.46
N HIS A 353 6.55 -5.36 -29.61
CA HIS A 353 6.16 -6.27 -30.68
C HIS A 353 6.31 -5.62 -32.06
N ILE A 354 5.84 -4.39 -32.22
CA ILE A 354 5.98 -3.62 -33.47
C ILE A 354 7.47 -3.41 -33.79
N LEU A 355 8.28 -3.06 -32.80
CA LEU A 355 9.73 -2.85 -32.95
C LEU A 355 10.40 -4.16 -33.42
N LYS A 356 10.10 -5.29 -32.79
CA LYS A 356 10.60 -6.62 -33.23
C LYS A 356 10.14 -6.96 -34.65
N LYS A 357 8.90 -6.62 -35.03
CA LYS A 357 8.38 -6.79 -36.40
C LYS A 357 9.15 -5.96 -37.41
N ILE A 358 9.44 -4.70 -37.10
CA ILE A 358 10.24 -3.81 -37.95
C ILE A 358 11.68 -4.31 -38.05
N GLN A 359 12.30 -4.74 -36.94
CA GLN A 359 13.66 -5.30 -36.96
C GLN A 359 13.76 -6.56 -37.83
N CYS A 360 12.77 -7.47 -37.73
CA CYS A 360 12.73 -8.66 -38.58
C CYS A 360 12.57 -8.28 -40.07
N LYS A 361 11.72 -7.28 -40.37
CA LYS A 361 11.59 -6.73 -41.72
C LYS A 361 12.91 -6.16 -42.22
N ILE A 362 13.59 -5.32 -41.45
CA ILE A 362 14.90 -4.74 -41.83
C ILE A 362 15.94 -5.83 -42.06
N LYS A 363 16.00 -6.86 -41.21
CA LYS A 363 16.93 -7.97 -41.37
C LYS A 363 16.70 -8.72 -42.69
N LYS A 364 15.45 -9.04 -43.01
CA LYS A 364 15.09 -9.68 -44.29
C LYS A 364 15.39 -8.78 -45.49
N CYS A 365 15.12 -7.47 -45.41
CA CYS A 365 15.53 -6.52 -46.46
C CYS A 365 17.04 -6.54 -46.70
N ARG A 366 17.84 -6.62 -45.63
CA ARG A 366 19.31 -6.72 -45.74
C ARG A 366 19.73 -8.03 -46.39
N GLU A 367 19.08 -9.14 -46.07
CA GLU A 367 19.32 -10.44 -46.70
C GLU A 367 19.00 -10.38 -48.20
N ILE A 368 17.83 -9.86 -48.59
CA ILE A 368 17.45 -9.68 -50.00
C ILE A 368 18.42 -8.74 -50.73
N LEU A 369 18.80 -7.62 -50.13
CA LEU A 369 19.78 -6.70 -50.73
C LEU A 369 21.15 -7.35 -50.88
N TYR A 370 21.54 -8.23 -49.95
CA TYR A 370 22.77 -9.00 -50.07
C TYR A 370 22.67 -10.01 -51.22
N ASP A 371 21.54 -10.70 -51.37
CA ASP A 371 21.30 -11.65 -52.46
C ASP A 371 21.26 -10.96 -53.83
N VAL A 372 20.61 -9.79 -53.93
CA VAL A 372 20.62 -8.95 -55.13
C VAL A 372 22.03 -8.44 -55.44
N LYS A 373 22.76 -7.96 -54.42
CA LYS A 373 24.16 -7.54 -54.58
C LYS A 373 25.04 -8.70 -55.04
N TYR A 374 24.85 -9.89 -54.47
CA TYR A 374 25.59 -11.09 -54.83
C TYR A 374 25.29 -11.53 -56.26
N ALA A 375 24.01 -11.55 -56.65
CA ALA A 375 23.57 -11.86 -58.01
C ALA A 375 24.10 -10.82 -59.02
N ALA A 376 24.09 -9.54 -58.68
CA ALA A 376 24.66 -8.47 -59.50
C ALA A 376 26.19 -8.57 -59.63
N ILE A 377 26.91 -8.87 -58.55
CA ILE A 377 28.36 -9.12 -58.59
C ILE A 377 28.67 -10.36 -59.44
N CYS A 378 27.92 -11.44 -59.28
CA CYS A 378 28.07 -12.65 -60.10
C CYS A 378 27.78 -12.39 -61.59
N ALA A 379 26.83 -11.49 -61.89
CA ALA A 379 26.54 -11.04 -63.24
C ALA A 379 27.56 -10.03 -63.80
N LEU A 380 28.27 -9.27 -62.94
CA LEU A 380 29.30 -8.32 -63.36
C LEU A 380 30.69 -8.96 -63.44
N GLN A 381 30.98 -10.00 -62.66
CA GLN A 381 32.19 -10.83 -62.75
C GLN A 381 32.13 -11.83 -63.93
N MET A 382 31.27 -11.56 -64.92
CA MET A 382 31.16 -12.28 -66.20
C MET A 382 32.41 -12.07 -67.06
N THR A 383 33.51 -12.71 -66.69
CA THR A 383 34.64 -12.96 -67.61
C THR A 383 35.00 -14.44 -67.69
N ASP A 384 34.54 -15.28 -66.76
CA ASP A 384 34.85 -16.72 -66.77
C ASP A 384 33.60 -17.60 -67.00
N SER A 385 33.68 -18.37 -68.08
CA SER A 385 32.61 -19.07 -68.82
C SER A 385 31.98 -20.30 -68.14
N LYS A 386 31.82 -20.32 -66.81
CA LYS A 386 31.30 -21.51 -66.09
C LYS A 386 30.26 -21.31 -64.99
N SER A 387 29.58 -20.16 -64.90
CA SER A 387 28.41 -20.02 -64.01
C SER A 387 27.08 -20.03 -64.79
N LYS A 388 26.01 -20.57 -64.21
CA LYS A 388 24.67 -20.72 -64.82
C LYS A 388 24.06 -19.40 -65.33
N PHE A 389 24.61 -18.26 -64.91
CA PHE A 389 24.19 -16.92 -65.31
C PHE A 389 24.84 -16.43 -66.63
N ALA A 390 25.92 -17.07 -67.08
CA ALA A 390 26.61 -16.73 -68.34
C ALA A 390 25.82 -17.10 -69.60
N GLN A 391 24.77 -17.92 -69.47
CA GLN A 391 23.88 -18.34 -70.56
C GLN A 391 22.54 -17.59 -70.57
N MET A 392 22.29 -16.71 -69.58
CA MET A 392 21.04 -15.97 -69.50
C MET A 392 21.11 -14.72 -70.37
N ASP A 393 20.11 -14.56 -71.24
CA ASP A 393 19.95 -13.35 -72.04
C ASP A 393 19.71 -12.15 -71.10
N LYS A 394 20.13 -10.93 -71.48
CA LYS A 394 20.05 -9.72 -70.62
C LYS A 394 18.65 -9.51 -70.03
N LYS A 395 17.62 -9.88 -70.78
CA LYS A 395 16.21 -9.83 -70.38
C LYS A 395 15.84 -10.90 -69.34
N SER A 396 16.38 -12.12 -69.45
CA SER A 396 16.15 -13.21 -68.49
C SER A 396 16.86 -13.00 -67.16
N LEU A 397 18.03 -12.36 -67.16
CA LEU A 397 18.73 -11.98 -65.93
C LEU A 397 17.97 -10.88 -65.17
N LEU A 398 17.48 -9.86 -65.89
CA LEU A 398 16.63 -8.82 -65.32
C LEU A 398 15.35 -9.41 -64.71
N GLN A 399 14.73 -10.38 -65.40
CA GLN A 399 13.55 -11.07 -64.90
C GLN A 399 13.85 -11.91 -63.66
N HIS A 400 15.00 -12.57 -63.58
CA HIS A 400 15.41 -13.32 -62.39
C HIS A 400 15.72 -12.41 -61.18
N LEU A 401 16.34 -11.24 -61.41
CA LEU A 401 16.54 -10.23 -60.36
C LEU A 401 15.20 -9.64 -59.90
N GLN A 402 14.26 -9.43 -60.83
CA GLN A 402 12.91 -8.99 -60.52
C GLN A 402 12.15 -10.04 -59.71
N ASP A 403 12.27 -11.32 -60.06
CA ASP A 403 11.67 -12.43 -59.30
C ASP A 403 12.22 -12.52 -57.87
N ILE A 404 13.54 -12.32 -57.67
CA ILE A 404 14.16 -12.26 -56.33
C ILE A 404 13.59 -11.09 -55.51
N ILE A 405 13.35 -9.94 -56.13
CA ILE A 405 12.75 -8.77 -55.48
C ILE A 405 11.28 -9.05 -55.13
N ILE A 406 10.52 -9.68 -56.03
CA ILE A 406 9.10 -10.03 -55.82
C ILE A 406 8.95 -11.10 -54.73
N GLU A 407 9.74 -12.17 -54.76
CA GLU A 407 9.76 -13.20 -53.70
C GLU A 407 10.17 -12.61 -52.35
N GLY A 408 11.11 -11.67 -52.36
CA GLY A 408 11.51 -10.88 -51.20
C GLY A 408 10.36 -10.06 -50.61
N GLN A 409 9.58 -9.37 -51.44
CA GLN A 409 8.41 -8.59 -51.01
C GLN A 409 7.31 -9.47 -50.40
N VAL A 410 7.05 -10.65 -50.97
CA VAL A 410 6.09 -11.63 -50.41
C VAL A 410 6.58 -12.22 -49.09
N CYS A 411 7.89 -12.41 -48.92
CA CYS A 411 8.47 -12.86 -47.65
C CYS A 411 8.44 -11.79 -46.54
N MET A 412 8.35 -10.51 -46.92
CA MET A 412 8.25 -9.35 -46.02
C MET A 412 6.85 -9.11 -45.47
N SER A 413 5.81 -9.46 -46.25
CA SER A 413 4.41 -9.37 -45.82
C SER A 413 4.01 -10.50 -44.85
N ASN A 414 4.63 -11.68 -44.95
CA ASN A 414 4.24 -12.88 -44.19
C ASN A 414 5.08 -13.17 -42.92
N ILE A 415 5.72 -12.18 -42.31
CA ILE A 415 6.51 -12.38 -41.08
C ILE A 415 5.58 -12.60 -39.89
N THR A 416 5.44 -13.85 -39.46
CA THR A 416 4.75 -14.24 -38.23
C THR A 416 5.75 -14.31 -37.07
N ILE A 417 5.53 -13.48 -36.04
CA ILE A 417 6.32 -13.50 -34.81
C ILE A 417 5.51 -14.26 -33.76
N LYS A 418 6.16 -15.16 -33.01
CA LYS A 418 5.51 -15.85 -31.89
C LYS A 418 4.97 -14.83 -30.90
N SER A 419 3.68 -14.94 -30.58
CA SER A 419 3.01 -14.15 -29.55
C SER A 419 3.78 -14.28 -28.24
N MET A 420 4.09 -13.14 -27.60
CA MET A 420 4.57 -13.14 -26.22
C MET A 420 3.35 -13.27 -25.30
N GLU A 421 3.44 -14.17 -24.30
CA GLU A 421 2.52 -14.28 -23.16
C GLU A 421 2.06 -12.91 -22.64
N SER A 422 0.89 -12.70 -22.04
CA SER A 422 -0.34 -13.46 -21.83
C SER A 422 -1.33 -12.48 -21.21
N ILE A 423 -2.62 -12.60 -21.52
CA ILE A 423 -3.70 -11.90 -20.81
C ILE A 423 -3.58 -12.25 -19.31
N LEU A 424 -3.45 -11.25 -18.43
CA LEU A 424 -3.49 -11.45 -16.98
C LEU A 424 -4.93 -11.75 -16.53
N ASP A 425 -5.02 -12.50 -15.42
CA ASP A 425 -6.22 -13.10 -14.83
C ASP A 425 -7.49 -12.21 -14.93
N PRO A 426 -8.64 -12.73 -15.42
CA PRO A 426 -9.88 -11.96 -15.59
C PRO A 426 -10.40 -11.29 -14.30
N SER A 427 -9.90 -11.69 -13.13
CA SER A 427 -10.16 -11.05 -11.83
C SER A 427 -9.69 -9.60 -11.72
N ASN A 428 -8.78 -9.14 -12.59
CA ASN A 428 -8.26 -7.76 -12.57
C ASN A 428 -9.01 -6.80 -13.52
N VAL A 429 -9.88 -7.31 -14.40
CA VAL A 429 -10.60 -6.51 -15.41
C VAL A 429 -12.11 -6.40 -15.07
N TYR A 430 -12.64 -7.38 -14.33
CA TYR A 430 -14.04 -7.46 -13.96
C TYR A 430 -14.17 -7.67 -12.45
N PHE A 431 -15.10 -6.98 -11.80
CA PHE A 431 -15.52 -7.35 -10.45
C PHE A 431 -16.76 -8.25 -10.52
N TYR A 432 -16.93 -9.10 -9.50
CA TYR A 432 -18.13 -9.93 -9.37
C TYR A 432 -19.23 -9.10 -8.69
N GLY A 433 -20.20 -8.63 -9.47
CA GLY A 433 -21.39 -7.93 -9.01
C GLY A 433 -22.56 -8.88 -8.77
N ASP A 434 -23.68 -8.34 -8.27
CA ASP A 434 -24.91 -9.10 -7.95
C ASP A 434 -25.54 -9.80 -9.18
N LEU A 435 -25.13 -9.43 -10.41
CA LEU A 435 -25.61 -10.01 -11.67
C LEU A 435 -24.51 -10.72 -12.48
N GLY A 436 -23.30 -10.87 -11.96
CA GLY A 436 -22.16 -11.50 -12.65
C GLY A 436 -20.97 -10.58 -12.86
N PHE A 437 -20.24 -10.73 -13.97
CA PHE A 437 -19.01 -9.97 -14.24
C PHE A 437 -19.32 -8.58 -14.80
N ASP A 438 -19.09 -7.53 -14.01
CA ASP A 438 -19.28 -6.14 -14.42
C ASP A 438 -17.94 -5.48 -14.76
N PRO A 439 -17.78 -4.84 -15.94
CA PRO A 439 -16.57 -4.12 -16.31
C PRO A 439 -16.46 -2.79 -15.54
N ILE A 440 -15.27 -2.49 -15.02
CA ILE A 440 -15.00 -1.22 -14.31
C ILE A 440 -15.06 -0.05 -15.31
N PRO A 441 -15.92 0.96 -15.12
CA PRO A 441 -16.03 2.08 -16.05
C PRO A 441 -14.80 2.98 -15.94
N VAL A 442 -13.89 2.87 -16.92
CA VAL A 442 -12.78 3.81 -17.11
C VAL A 442 -13.14 4.73 -18.28
N LYS A 443 -13.04 6.04 -18.07
CA LYS A 443 -13.01 7.01 -19.19
C LYS A 443 -11.71 6.78 -19.97
N LEU A 444 -11.80 6.04 -21.06
CA LEU A 444 -10.68 5.75 -21.94
C LEU A 444 -10.16 7.08 -22.52
N ARG A 445 -8.85 7.32 -22.43
CA ARG A 445 -8.18 8.29 -23.31
C ARG A 445 -8.48 7.87 -24.75
N GLU A 446 -8.81 8.85 -25.58
CA GLU A 446 -9.03 8.63 -27.01
C GLU A 446 -7.77 7.97 -27.60
N ARG A 447 -7.95 6.74 -28.10
CA ARG A 447 -6.92 5.99 -28.79
C ARG A 447 -6.46 6.83 -29.98
N ILE A 448 -5.17 7.10 -30.10
CA ILE A 448 -4.59 7.50 -31.38
C ILE A 448 -4.63 6.25 -32.26
N PRO A 449 -5.42 6.20 -33.35
CA PRO A 449 -5.28 5.12 -34.31
C PRO A 449 -3.93 5.34 -35.00
N ILE A 450 -2.93 4.54 -34.66
CA ILE A 450 -1.72 4.45 -35.48
C ILE A 450 -2.15 3.66 -36.72
N VAL A 451 -2.57 4.41 -37.72
CA VAL A 451 -2.96 3.95 -39.04
C VAL A 451 -1.72 3.29 -39.68
N GLU A 452 -1.79 1.98 -39.95
CA GLU A 452 -0.78 1.22 -40.73
C GLU A 452 -0.69 1.67 -42.21
N LYS A 453 -1.26 2.81 -42.61
CA LYS A 453 -1.09 3.38 -43.95
C LYS A 453 0.01 4.43 -43.89
N GLU A 454 0.82 4.46 -44.95
CA GLU A 454 1.82 5.50 -45.28
C GLU A 454 3.30 5.25 -44.96
N ILE A 455 3.81 4.01 -45.04
CA ILE A 455 5.27 3.80 -45.17
C ILE A 455 5.68 3.09 -46.49
N PHE A 456 4.75 2.64 -47.32
CA PHE A 456 5.08 1.89 -48.55
C PHE A 456 4.45 2.41 -49.85
N THR A 457 3.97 3.66 -49.88
CA THR A 457 3.63 4.33 -51.14
C THR A 457 4.81 4.62 -52.09
N PRO A 458 6.07 4.88 -51.65
CA PRO A 458 7.11 5.29 -52.58
C PRO A 458 7.78 4.13 -53.36
N ILE A 459 7.61 2.87 -52.94
CA ILE A 459 8.16 1.71 -53.67
C ILE A 459 7.19 1.23 -54.75
N SER A 460 5.88 1.36 -54.51
CA SER A 460 4.87 1.04 -55.53
C SER A 460 4.82 2.09 -56.63
N SER A 461 5.08 3.37 -56.33
CA SER A 461 5.17 4.43 -57.35
C SER A 461 6.43 4.32 -58.20
N ALA A 462 7.55 3.85 -57.63
CA ALA A 462 8.79 3.64 -58.38
C ALA A 462 8.67 2.50 -59.42
N ILE A 463 7.80 1.50 -59.17
CA ILE A 463 7.53 0.42 -60.12
C ILE A 463 6.62 0.90 -61.25
N PHE A 464 5.62 1.74 -60.96
CA PHE A 464 4.75 2.34 -61.98
C PHE A 464 5.55 3.21 -62.96
N SER A 465 6.52 3.98 -62.47
CA SER A 465 7.41 4.79 -63.33
C SER A 465 8.37 3.95 -64.18
N ILE A 466 8.66 2.68 -63.81
CA ILE A 466 9.52 1.80 -64.62
C ILE A 466 8.71 1.10 -65.74
N GLU A 467 7.42 0.83 -65.52
CA GLU A 467 6.53 0.36 -66.60
C GLU A 467 6.25 1.46 -67.64
N GLU A 468 6.09 2.71 -67.21
CA GLU A 468 5.90 3.87 -68.10
C GLU A 468 7.15 4.15 -68.95
N LEU A 469 8.36 3.98 -68.37
CA LEU A 469 9.64 4.10 -69.09
C LEU A 469 9.93 2.94 -70.07
N GLN A 470 9.20 1.82 -70.00
CA GLN A 470 9.30 0.73 -70.99
C GLN A 470 8.36 0.91 -72.18
N GLU A 471 7.31 1.72 -72.05
CA GLU A 471 6.46 2.11 -73.19
C GLU A 471 7.06 3.28 -73.98
N GLU A 472 7.70 4.25 -73.33
CA GLU A 472 8.36 5.38 -74.01
C GLU A 472 9.67 5.01 -74.74
N ALA A 473 10.33 3.90 -74.36
CA ALA A 473 11.57 3.45 -75.03
C ALA A 473 11.36 2.78 -76.42
N LYS A 474 10.15 2.87 -77.00
CA LYS A 474 9.83 2.38 -78.35
C LYS A 474 9.62 3.47 -79.39
N GLU A 475 9.51 4.73 -79.01
CA GLU A 475 9.35 5.84 -79.97
C GLU A 475 10.40 6.93 -79.72
N ASP A 476 11.09 7.25 -80.80
CA ASP A 476 11.90 8.45 -81.06
C ASP A 476 13.36 8.52 -80.57
N LEU A 477 14.23 8.23 -81.55
CA LEU A 477 15.45 8.97 -81.86
C LEU A 477 15.22 10.49 -81.88
N VAL A 478 16.13 11.27 -81.28
CA VAL A 478 16.88 12.39 -81.87
C VAL A 478 17.66 13.15 -80.77
N GLU A 479 18.85 13.60 -81.18
CA GLU A 479 19.85 14.47 -80.56
C GLU A 479 19.28 15.59 -79.64
N ASP A 480 19.87 15.88 -78.48
CA ASP A 480 21.02 16.79 -78.31
C ASP A 480 21.31 17.13 -76.83
N GLU A 481 22.47 17.73 -76.62
CA GLU A 481 23.18 18.11 -75.39
C GLU A 481 22.40 19.01 -74.40
N SER A 482 22.57 18.76 -73.09
CA SER A 482 23.12 19.75 -72.14
C SER A 482 23.29 19.16 -70.73
N LEU A 483 24.52 19.32 -70.20
CA LEU A 483 24.82 19.21 -68.79
C LEU A 483 24.21 20.40 -68.04
N THR A 484 23.42 20.14 -67.00
CA THR A 484 23.29 21.05 -65.86
C THR A 484 23.33 20.26 -64.55
N VAL A 485 24.30 20.67 -63.72
CA VAL A 485 24.50 20.30 -62.33
C VAL A 485 23.26 20.70 -61.53
N PHE A 486 22.70 19.79 -60.73
CA PHE A 486 21.77 20.14 -59.67
C PHE A 486 22.37 19.73 -58.33
N GLU A 487 22.69 20.75 -57.53
CA GLU A 487 23.12 20.67 -56.14
C GLU A 487 22.00 20.09 -55.26
N ALA A 488 22.39 19.30 -54.27
CA ALA A 488 21.52 18.82 -53.22
C ALA A 488 21.20 19.97 -52.24
N PRO A 489 19.92 20.21 -51.87
CA PRO A 489 19.61 21.08 -50.76
C PRO A 489 19.72 20.32 -49.43
N ASP A 490 20.55 20.87 -48.55
CA ASP A 490 20.59 20.58 -47.11
C ASP A 490 19.20 20.72 -46.48
N ILE A 491 18.78 19.70 -45.74
CA ILE A 491 17.61 19.79 -44.85
C ILE A 491 18.12 20.20 -43.47
N GLN A 492 17.79 21.43 -43.10
CA GLN A 492 18.04 22.02 -41.78
C GLN A 492 17.17 21.38 -40.70
N ASP A 493 17.81 21.13 -39.55
CA ASP A 493 17.35 20.43 -38.36
C ASP A 493 16.39 21.27 -37.47
N THR A 494 15.59 22.16 -38.06
CA THR A 494 14.84 23.20 -37.32
C THR A 494 13.40 22.84 -36.96
N SER A 495 12.81 21.78 -37.53
CA SER A 495 11.38 21.47 -37.30
C SER A 495 11.09 20.66 -36.02
N ILE A 496 12.10 20.04 -35.41
CA ILE A 496 11.90 19.16 -34.24
C ILE A 496 11.95 19.96 -32.91
N LYS A 497 12.69 21.09 -32.87
CA LYS A 497 12.80 21.92 -31.66
C LYS A 497 11.54 22.73 -31.36
N GLU A 498 10.88 23.31 -32.36
CA GLU A 498 9.62 24.06 -32.15
C GLU A 498 8.46 23.16 -31.72
N PHE A 499 8.46 21.88 -32.11
CA PHE A 499 7.41 20.96 -31.73
C PHE A 499 7.52 20.52 -30.25
N ILE A 500 8.74 20.38 -29.72
CA ILE A 500 8.98 19.95 -28.34
C ILE A 500 8.70 21.09 -27.35
N GLU A 501 9.06 22.34 -27.66
CA GLU A 501 8.81 23.49 -26.76
C GLU A 501 7.32 23.83 -26.63
N SER A 502 6.48 23.56 -27.65
CA SER A 502 5.04 23.83 -27.57
C SER A 502 4.27 22.95 -26.58
N LYS A 503 4.79 21.77 -26.21
CA LYS A 503 4.11 20.84 -25.30
C LYS A 503 4.48 20.96 -23.83
N TYR A 504 5.64 21.54 -23.51
CA TYR A 504 6.04 21.72 -22.10
C TYR A 504 5.35 22.92 -21.42
N SER A 505 4.87 23.91 -22.19
CA SER A 505 4.15 25.06 -21.62
C SER A 505 2.71 24.76 -21.19
N SER A 506 2.08 23.69 -21.69
CA SER A 506 0.70 23.33 -21.32
C SER A 506 0.58 22.39 -20.11
N ALA A 507 1.69 21.94 -19.52
CA ALA A 507 1.67 21.04 -18.36
C ALA A 507 1.81 21.76 -17.00
N GLU A 508 2.13 23.06 -16.98
CA GLU A 508 2.32 23.83 -15.73
C GLU A 508 1.08 24.60 -15.25
N VAL A 509 -0.07 24.53 -15.95
CA VAL A 509 -1.28 25.32 -15.61
C VAL A 509 -2.40 24.47 -14.98
N SER A 510 -2.10 23.37 -14.30
CA SER A 510 -3.16 22.55 -13.65
C SER A 510 -2.84 22.03 -12.25
N ILE A 511 -1.87 22.63 -11.54
CA ILE A 511 -1.57 22.30 -10.13
C ILE A 511 -1.71 23.55 -9.22
N SER A 512 -2.47 24.55 -9.66
CA SER A 512 -2.64 25.81 -8.92
C SER A 512 -4.11 26.14 -8.69
N GLU A 513 -4.85 25.30 -7.98
CA GLU A 513 -6.09 25.68 -7.29
C GLU A 513 -6.42 24.63 -6.22
N GLU A 514 -6.87 25.08 -5.04
CA GLU A 514 -7.20 24.32 -3.81
C GLU A 514 -6.05 24.02 -2.82
N PHE A 515 -5.39 25.07 -2.35
CA PHE A 515 -4.94 25.18 -0.95
C PHE A 515 -5.67 26.36 -0.31
N GLU A 516 -6.86 26.12 0.26
CA GLU A 516 -7.45 27.03 1.26
C GLU A 516 -7.12 26.49 2.65
N ALA A 517 -6.17 27.17 3.29
CA ALA A 517 -5.87 27.02 4.70
C ALA A 517 -7.04 27.58 5.52
N THR A 518 -7.65 26.74 6.36
CA THR A 518 -8.50 27.23 7.45
C THR A 518 -7.62 27.50 8.66
N GLU A 519 -7.37 28.79 8.89
CA GLU A 519 -6.89 29.33 10.17
C GLU A 519 -7.84 28.90 11.30
N ILE A 520 -7.32 28.17 12.29
CA ILE A 520 -7.95 28.09 13.61
C ILE A 520 -7.17 29.06 14.49
N GLY A 521 -7.85 30.15 14.85
CA GLY A 521 -7.38 31.17 15.77
C GLY A 521 -7.07 30.57 17.14
N ASN A 522 -5.87 30.88 17.61
CA ASN A 522 -5.63 31.06 19.02
C ASN A 522 -6.35 32.34 19.44
N ASP A 523 -7.35 32.22 20.31
CA ASP A 523 -7.64 33.24 21.31
C ASP A 523 -8.42 32.63 22.49
N GLU A 524 -7.87 32.87 23.68
CA GLU A 524 -8.52 32.95 25.00
C GLU A 524 -8.81 31.67 25.84
N ILE A 525 -7.80 31.36 26.69
CA ILE A 525 -7.77 31.02 28.14
C ILE A 525 -6.98 29.75 28.47
#